data_AF-W7SDA4-F1
#
_entry.id   AF-W7SDA4-F1
#
_cell.length_a   1.000
_cell.length_b   1.000
_cell.length_c   1.000
_cell.angle_alpha   90.00
_cell.angle_beta   90.00
_cell.angle_gamma   90.00
#
_symmetry.space_group_name_H-M   'P 1'
#
loop_
_entity.id
_entity.type
_entity.pdbx_description
1 polymer ?
#
loop_
_entity_poly.entity_id
_entity_poly.type
_entity_poly.pdbx_seq_one_letter_code
_entity_poly.pdbx_strand_id
1 'polypeptide(L)'
;MVLLAGIAIVTDILKSRRAGAPGAVAGVEADGSAARVPAAVLTLDGTAPDHGDPAGHDHGHSGDLAAVHSDAHGHSHGAARSAWMLLMPVLAIFLIAPPALGADSVNRAGGRTVASEQRQDQVIKTKFPPLPAGSVVPMRMADVATRAAWDATNSLNGRTLELTGFVVHDPAGVYVARLVITCCAADAMPVKARMVGAEGLADDEWITVTGRVRPDSAVQADNYVPVFDVTTVKKIGTPGDPYEY
;
A
#
# COMPACT_ATOMS: atom_id res chain seq x y z
N MET A 1 6.17 -40.57 -13.09
CA MET A 1 6.75 -39.92 -11.89
C MET A 1 6.09 -38.55 -11.60
N VAL A 2 4.75 -38.47 -11.67
CA VAL A 2 3.99 -37.22 -11.43
C VAL A 2 2.84 -37.42 -10.40
N LEU A 3 2.55 -38.67 -10.01
CA LEU A 3 1.47 -38.97 -9.06
C LEU A 3 1.83 -38.76 -7.56
N LEU A 4 3.10 -38.54 -7.21
CA LEU A 4 3.53 -38.45 -5.80
C LEU A 4 3.45 -37.03 -5.22
N ALA A 5 3.36 -35.98 -6.04
CA ALA A 5 3.30 -34.59 -5.56
C ALA A 5 1.90 -34.20 -5.04
N GLY A 6 0.84 -34.84 -5.54
CA GLY A 6 -0.55 -34.52 -5.14
C GLY A 6 -0.92 -35.02 -3.73
N ILE A 7 -0.29 -36.10 -3.26
CA ILE A 7 -0.63 -36.72 -1.98
C ILE A 7 -0.10 -35.88 -0.81
N ALA A 8 1.07 -35.25 -0.95
CA ALA A 8 1.69 -34.46 0.11
C ALA A 8 0.84 -33.24 0.52
N ILE A 9 0.21 -32.56 -0.45
CA ILE A 9 -0.61 -31.35 -0.24
C ILE A 9 -1.90 -31.69 0.53
N VAL A 10 -2.49 -32.86 0.27
CA VAL A 10 -3.75 -33.27 0.91
C VAL A 10 -3.55 -33.65 2.39
N THR A 11 -2.42 -34.27 2.73
CA THR A 11 -2.12 -34.65 4.13
C THR A 11 -1.88 -33.47 5.06
N ASP A 12 -1.35 -32.35 4.55
CA ASP A 12 -1.03 -31.19 5.38
C ASP A 12 -2.29 -30.39 5.79
N ILE A 13 -3.25 -30.27 4.85
CA ILE A 13 -4.56 -29.64 5.10
C ILE A 13 -5.39 -30.42 6.13
N LEU A 14 -5.31 -31.76 6.12
CA LEU A 14 -6.00 -32.60 7.09
C LEU A 14 -5.39 -32.52 8.50
N LYS A 15 -4.08 -32.25 8.60
CA LYS A 15 -3.39 -32.08 9.89
C LYS A 15 -3.72 -30.73 10.53
N SER A 16 -3.86 -29.67 9.73
CA SER A 16 -4.31 -28.34 10.18
C SER A 16 -5.76 -28.33 10.68
N ARG A 17 -6.66 -29.08 10.03
CA ARG A 17 -8.08 -29.15 10.43
C ARG A 17 -8.36 -29.89 11.74
N ARG A 18 -7.42 -30.67 12.27
CA ARG A 18 -7.55 -31.29 13.61
C ARG A 18 -7.12 -30.37 14.77
N ALA A 19 -6.52 -29.22 14.47
CA ALA A 19 -5.96 -28.33 15.51
C ALA A 19 -6.85 -27.12 15.87
N GLY A 20 -7.93 -26.86 15.13
CA GLY A 20 -8.79 -25.69 15.34
C GLY A 20 -10.24 -26.05 15.61
N ALA A 21 -10.61 -26.27 16.87
CA ALA A 21 -12.00 -26.22 17.30
C ALA A 21 -12.48 -24.75 17.35
N PRO A 22 -13.69 -24.41 16.88
CA PRO A 22 -14.18 -23.03 16.85
C PRO A 22 -14.74 -22.59 18.21
N GLY A 23 -14.13 -21.56 18.80
CA GLY A 23 -14.71 -20.77 19.88
C GLY A 23 -15.66 -19.70 19.31
N ALA A 24 -16.90 -19.71 19.78
CA ALA A 24 -17.98 -18.81 19.40
C ALA A 24 -17.69 -17.35 19.81
N VAL A 25 -18.02 -16.40 18.92
CA VAL A 25 -18.18 -14.99 19.28
C VAL A 25 -19.66 -14.63 19.26
N ALA A 26 -20.18 -14.34 20.45
CA ALA A 26 -21.49 -13.77 20.68
C ALA A 26 -21.53 -12.31 20.17
N GLY A 27 -22.68 -11.91 19.64
CA GLY A 27 -22.93 -10.57 19.12
C GLY A 27 -23.03 -9.51 20.21
N VAL A 28 -22.87 -8.26 19.77
CA VAL A 28 -23.37 -7.07 20.47
C VAL A 28 -23.94 -6.11 19.42
N GLU A 29 -25.13 -5.64 19.73
CA GLU A 29 -26.07 -4.86 18.94
C GLU A 29 -25.67 -3.39 18.78
N ALA A 30 -26.39 -2.74 17.87
CA ALA A 30 -26.31 -1.37 17.42
C ALA A 30 -26.55 -0.30 18.50
N ASP A 31 -25.97 0.89 18.31
CA ASP A 31 -26.71 2.13 18.50
C ASP A 31 -26.25 3.20 17.49
N GLY A 32 -27.22 3.96 16.99
CA GLY A 32 -27.08 4.88 15.88
C GLY A 32 -26.74 6.31 16.30
N SER A 33 -26.28 7.10 15.34
CA SER A 33 -26.49 8.54 15.35
C SER A 33 -26.31 9.09 13.95
N ALA A 34 -27.43 9.45 13.31
CA ALA A 34 -27.48 10.05 12.00
C ALA A 34 -27.32 11.58 12.12
N ALA A 35 -26.24 12.13 11.56
CA ALA A 35 -26.09 13.56 11.32
C ALA A 35 -26.36 13.87 9.84
N ARG A 36 -27.49 14.53 9.59
CA ARG A 36 -27.90 15.08 8.29
C ARG A 36 -26.95 16.20 7.85
N VAL A 37 -26.52 16.18 6.59
CA VAL A 37 -25.94 17.32 5.87
C VAL A 37 -26.94 17.72 4.78
N PRO A 38 -27.32 19.01 4.63
CA PRO A 38 -28.28 19.43 3.62
C PRO A 38 -27.67 19.46 2.22
N ALA A 39 -28.40 18.91 1.24
CA ALA A 39 -28.09 18.96 -0.17
C ALA A 39 -28.40 20.36 -0.74
N ALA A 40 -27.40 20.98 -1.39
CA ALA A 40 -27.61 22.16 -2.21
C ALA A 40 -28.15 21.74 -3.58
N VAL A 41 -29.33 22.27 -3.93
CA VAL A 41 -30.00 22.09 -5.22
C VAL A 41 -29.34 23.00 -6.25
N LEU A 42 -28.77 22.42 -7.31
CA LEU A 42 -28.34 23.15 -8.51
C LEU A 42 -29.39 22.92 -9.60
N THR A 43 -30.17 23.95 -9.90
CA THR A 43 -31.11 23.99 -11.02
C THR A 43 -30.34 24.18 -12.32
N LEU A 44 -30.48 23.25 -13.27
CA LEU A 44 -30.08 23.46 -14.67
C LEU A 44 -31.35 23.54 -15.52
N ASP A 45 -31.61 24.76 -15.98
CA ASP A 45 -32.64 25.10 -16.95
C ASP A 45 -32.32 24.48 -18.31
N GLY A 46 -33.33 23.93 -18.97
CA GLY A 46 -33.22 23.32 -20.29
C GLY A 46 -33.43 24.32 -21.41
N THR A 47 -32.78 24.10 -22.55
CA THR A 47 -33.35 24.46 -23.86
C THR A 47 -32.67 23.62 -24.96
N ALA A 48 -33.43 22.73 -25.59
CA ALA A 48 -33.06 22.06 -26.84
C ALA A 48 -33.83 22.73 -28.00
N PRO A 49 -33.22 22.99 -29.16
CA PRO A 49 -33.96 23.44 -30.33
C PRO A 49 -34.42 22.26 -31.20
N ASP A 50 -35.71 22.34 -31.51
CA ASP A 50 -36.51 21.62 -32.48
C ASP A 50 -36.07 21.93 -33.93
N HIS A 51 -35.92 20.90 -34.78
CA HIS A 51 -35.76 21.04 -36.23
C HIS A 51 -36.65 20.01 -36.94
N GLY A 52 -37.56 20.54 -37.76
CA GLY A 52 -38.64 19.82 -38.42
C GLY A 52 -38.30 19.14 -39.75
N ASP A 53 -39.24 18.28 -40.12
CA ASP A 53 -39.56 17.60 -41.39
C ASP A 53 -39.49 18.51 -42.65
N PRO A 54 -39.43 18.01 -43.93
CA PRO A 54 -40.35 16.94 -44.42
C PRO A 54 -39.94 16.04 -45.62
N ALA A 55 -40.79 15.01 -45.81
CA ALA A 55 -41.31 14.44 -47.08
C ALA A 55 -40.44 13.53 -48.00
N GLY A 56 -40.96 12.29 -48.19
CA GLY A 56 -41.27 11.74 -49.52
C GLY A 56 -40.47 10.51 -49.97
N HIS A 57 -41.13 9.35 -50.09
CA HIS A 57 -41.52 8.70 -51.37
C HIS A 57 -41.88 7.22 -51.13
N ASP A 58 -43.06 6.85 -51.61
CA ASP A 58 -43.58 5.48 -51.73
C ASP A 58 -43.17 4.90 -53.10
N HIS A 59 -42.64 3.68 -53.11
CA HIS A 59 -42.69 2.78 -54.26
C HIS A 59 -42.81 1.33 -53.80
N GLY A 60 -43.99 0.75 -54.02
CA GLY A 60 -44.20 -0.70 -53.98
C GLY A 60 -43.64 -1.41 -55.22
N HIS A 61 -43.08 -2.60 -55.00
CA HIS A 61 -43.01 -3.66 -56.01
C HIS A 61 -43.27 -5.01 -55.35
N SER A 62 -44.30 -5.68 -55.86
CA SER A 62 -44.64 -7.08 -55.67
C SER A 62 -43.73 -7.99 -56.49
N GLY A 63 -43.40 -9.17 -55.95
CA GLY A 63 -42.69 -10.22 -56.66
C GLY A 63 -42.35 -11.39 -55.76
N ASP A 64 -43.21 -12.40 -55.75
CA ASP A 64 -43.01 -13.69 -55.09
C ASP A 64 -41.84 -14.49 -55.70
N LEU A 65 -41.29 -15.37 -54.85
CA LEU A 65 -40.44 -16.53 -55.10
C LEU A 65 -38.91 -16.32 -55.18
N ALA A 66 -38.24 -16.50 -54.04
CA ALA A 66 -37.24 -17.56 -53.87
C ALA A 66 -36.71 -17.56 -52.44
N ALA A 67 -36.94 -18.67 -51.73
CA ALA A 67 -36.19 -18.99 -50.53
C ALA A 67 -34.70 -19.14 -50.88
N VAL A 68 -33.90 -18.16 -50.50
CA VAL A 68 -32.47 -18.36 -50.26
C VAL A 68 -32.18 -17.72 -48.91
N HIS A 69 -32.10 -18.58 -47.89
CA HIS A 69 -31.45 -18.24 -46.65
C HIS A 69 -30.01 -17.83 -46.96
N SER A 70 -29.71 -16.55 -46.88
CA SER A 70 -28.33 -16.07 -46.75
C SER A 70 -28.14 -15.61 -45.32
N ASP A 71 -27.64 -16.56 -44.54
CA ASP A 71 -27.09 -16.47 -43.21
C ASP A 71 -26.75 -15.05 -42.73
N ALA A 72 -27.54 -14.59 -41.76
CA ALA A 72 -27.05 -13.59 -40.83
C ALA A 72 -25.87 -14.20 -40.08
N HIS A 73 -24.64 -13.81 -40.45
CA HIS A 73 -23.45 -14.05 -39.63
C HIS A 73 -23.56 -13.21 -38.34
N GLY A 74 -24.42 -13.65 -37.43
CA GLY A 74 -24.39 -13.23 -36.05
C GLY A 74 -23.06 -13.72 -35.46
N HIS A 75 -22.08 -12.82 -35.37
CA HIS A 75 -20.90 -13.06 -34.56
C HIS A 75 -21.38 -13.13 -33.09
N SER A 76 -21.78 -14.32 -32.66
CA SER A 76 -21.98 -14.63 -31.27
C SER A 76 -20.61 -14.54 -30.59
N HIS A 77 -20.24 -13.35 -30.14
CA HIS A 77 -19.14 -13.18 -29.21
C HIS A 77 -19.52 -13.99 -27.97
N GLY A 78 -18.91 -15.17 -27.82
CA GLY A 78 -19.18 -16.09 -26.73
C GLY A 78 -18.84 -15.44 -25.39
N ALA A 79 -19.79 -14.70 -24.83
CA ALA A 79 -19.66 -13.96 -23.57
C ALA A 79 -19.21 -14.85 -22.40
N ALA A 80 -19.44 -16.16 -22.49
CA ALA A 80 -19.04 -17.14 -21.50
C ALA A 80 -17.56 -17.57 -21.56
N ARG A 81 -16.87 -17.49 -22.72
CA ARG A 81 -15.48 -17.99 -22.84
C ARG A 81 -14.48 -16.98 -22.27
N SER A 82 -14.75 -15.69 -22.43
CA SER A 82 -13.89 -14.60 -21.97
C SER A 82 -14.05 -14.31 -20.47
N ALA A 83 -15.23 -14.58 -19.89
CA ALA A 83 -15.47 -14.39 -18.46
C ALA A 83 -14.54 -15.25 -17.59
N TRP A 84 -14.18 -16.45 -18.05
CA TRP A 84 -13.22 -17.31 -17.36
C TRP A 84 -11.79 -16.74 -17.37
N MET A 85 -11.40 -16.03 -18.43
CA MET A 85 -10.10 -15.34 -18.48
C MET A 85 -10.01 -14.18 -17.48
N LEU A 86 -11.13 -13.55 -17.11
CA LEU A 86 -11.17 -12.53 -16.06
C LEU A 86 -11.07 -13.12 -14.64
N LEU A 87 -11.50 -14.37 -14.44
CA LEU A 87 -11.32 -15.07 -13.17
C LEU A 87 -9.88 -15.53 -12.93
N MET A 88 -9.09 -15.74 -14.00
CA MET A 88 -7.73 -16.25 -13.88
C MET A 88 -6.79 -15.30 -13.10
N PRO A 89 -6.75 -13.96 -13.33
CA PRO A 89 -5.97 -13.04 -12.50
C PRO A 89 -6.39 -13.01 -11.03
N VAL A 90 -7.69 -13.08 -10.74
CA VAL A 90 -8.20 -13.10 -9.36
C VAL A 90 -7.71 -14.38 -8.66
N LEU A 91 -7.87 -15.53 -9.31
CA LEU A 91 -7.41 -16.81 -8.81
C LEU A 91 -5.87 -16.80 -8.62
N ALA A 92 -5.12 -16.22 -9.56
CA ALA A 92 -3.68 -16.07 -9.44
C ALA A 92 -3.27 -15.26 -8.19
N ILE A 93 -3.95 -14.15 -7.88
CA ILE A 93 -3.70 -13.34 -6.66
C ILE A 93 -4.01 -14.14 -5.39
N PHE A 94 -5.06 -14.97 -5.39
CA PHE A 94 -5.42 -15.79 -4.24
C PHE A 94 -4.45 -16.97 -4.02
N LEU A 95 -3.90 -17.56 -5.09
CA LEU A 95 -2.94 -18.67 -5.00
C LEU A 95 -1.48 -18.22 -4.84
N ILE A 96 -1.13 -17.04 -5.35
CA ILE A 96 0.20 -16.46 -5.25
C ILE A 96 0.09 -15.30 -4.25
N ALA A 97 0.15 -15.61 -2.95
CA ALA A 97 0.19 -14.57 -1.93
C ALA A 97 1.48 -13.75 -2.11
N PRO A 98 1.40 -12.46 -2.50
CA PRO A 98 2.57 -11.60 -2.42
C PRO A 98 3.00 -11.53 -0.95
N PRO A 99 4.30 -11.50 -0.66
CA PRO A 99 4.77 -11.27 0.70
C PRO A 99 4.18 -9.95 1.24
N ALA A 100 4.11 -9.85 2.57
CA ALA A 100 3.68 -8.61 3.23
C ALA A 100 4.49 -7.41 2.76
N LEU A 101 3.95 -6.20 2.91
CA LEU A 101 4.67 -4.99 2.52
C LEU A 101 5.97 -4.90 3.35
N GLY A 102 7.11 -5.07 2.67
CA GLY A 102 8.44 -5.20 3.28
C GLY A 102 9.50 -4.46 2.49
N ALA A 103 10.74 -4.96 2.50
CA ALA A 103 11.91 -4.36 1.88
C ALA A 103 11.73 -4.08 0.38
N ASP A 104 11.08 -5.00 -0.34
CA ASP A 104 10.74 -4.81 -1.75
C ASP A 104 9.82 -3.60 -1.98
N SER A 105 8.83 -3.36 -1.11
CA SER A 105 7.94 -2.19 -1.21
C SER A 105 8.69 -0.88 -0.97
N VAL A 106 9.64 -0.88 -0.02
CA VAL A 106 10.54 0.27 0.24
C VAL A 106 11.42 0.55 -0.99
N ASN A 107 11.97 -0.49 -1.61
CA ASN A 107 12.82 -0.35 -2.79
C ASN A 107 12.05 0.11 -4.03
N ARG A 108 10.79 -0.30 -4.20
CA ARG A 108 9.92 0.16 -5.30
C ARG A 108 9.46 1.61 -5.14
N ALA A 109 9.29 2.08 -3.91
CA ALA A 109 9.00 3.49 -3.64
C ALA A 109 10.18 4.40 -4.05
N GLY A 110 11.39 3.85 -4.14
CA GLY A 110 12.59 4.58 -4.54
C GLY A 110 12.93 5.68 -3.54
N GLY A 111 13.04 6.93 -4.02
CA GLY A 111 13.27 8.10 -3.17
C GLY A 111 12.01 8.65 -2.50
N ARG A 112 10.81 8.10 -2.80
CA ARG A 112 9.57 8.58 -2.21
C ARG A 112 9.53 8.24 -0.72
N THR A 113 9.52 9.26 0.13
CA THR A 113 9.27 9.18 1.57
C THR A 113 8.13 10.13 1.96
N VAL A 114 7.66 10.03 3.20
CA VAL A 114 6.70 11.00 3.78
C VAL A 114 7.16 12.46 3.62
N ALA A 115 8.47 12.71 3.60
CA ALA A 115 9.04 14.04 3.44
C ALA A 115 9.04 14.53 1.98
N SER A 116 9.06 13.61 1.01
CA SER A 116 9.22 13.93 -0.42
C SER A 116 7.91 14.32 -1.13
N GLU A 117 6.75 13.93 -0.59
CA GLU A 117 5.45 14.20 -1.23
C GLU A 117 5.02 15.67 -1.14
N GLN A 118 5.58 16.43 -0.21
CA GLN A 118 5.30 17.85 -0.08
C GLN A 118 6.23 18.67 -0.98
N ARG A 119 5.65 19.60 -1.77
CA ARG A 119 6.38 20.41 -2.75
C ARG A 119 7.59 21.10 -2.08
N GLN A 120 8.79 20.79 -2.56
CA GLN A 120 10.05 21.10 -1.85
C GLN A 120 10.35 22.62 -1.71
N ASP A 121 9.72 23.45 -2.53
CA ASP A 121 9.78 24.92 -2.49
C ASP A 121 8.94 25.54 -1.34
N GLN A 122 8.14 24.73 -0.62
CA GLN A 122 7.26 25.19 0.46
C GLN A 122 7.50 24.50 1.81
N VAL A 123 8.69 23.93 2.04
CA VAL A 123 9.00 23.29 3.34
C VAL A 123 9.18 24.38 4.41
N ILE A 124 8.08 24.77 5.06
CA ILE A 124 8.12 25.61 6.26
C ILE A 124 8.52 24.73 7.43
N LYS A 125 9.75 24.91 7.92
CA LYS A 125 10.20 24.25 9.14
C LYS A 125 9.50 24.86 10.36
N THR A 126 9.06 24.00 11.28
CA THR A 126 8.40 24.40 12.53
C THR A 126 9.22 23.98 13.74
N LYS A 127 8.99 24.61 14.88
CA LYS A 127 9.66 24.24 16.14
C LYS A 127 8.92 23.06 16.77
N PHE A 128 9.60 21.92 16.92
CA PHE A 128 9.04 20.76 17.59
C PHE A 128 9.23 20.82 19.11
N PRO A 129 8.38 20.13 19.89
CA PRO A 129 8.61 19.93 21.31
C PRO A 129 9.98 19.26 21.55
N PRO A 130 10.68 19.62 22.65
CA PRO A 130 11.95 19.01 22.98
C PRO A 130 11.80 17.51 23.20
N LEU A 131 12.82 16.74 22.83
CA LEU A 131 12.84 15.32 23.09
C LEU A 131 12.94 15.03 24.59
N PRO A 132 12.35 13.92 25.07
CA PRO A 132 12.48 13.49 26.46
C PRO A 132 13.94 13.48 26.93
N ALA A 133 14.14 13.78 28.21
CA ALA A 133 15.43 13.61 28.84
C ALA A 133 15.75 12.11 28.94
N GLY A 134 16.93 11.70 28.48
CA GLY A 134 17.34 10.31 28.44
C GLY A 134 18.57 10.10 27.56
N SER A 135 19.41 9.14 27.92
CA SER A 135 20.59 8.76 27.14
C SER A 135 20.23 8.01 25.86
N VAL A 136 19.10 7.29 25.85
CA VAL A 136 18.50 6.62 24.69
C VAL A 136 17.03 6.98 24.65
N VAL A 137 16.54 7.47 23.52
CA VAL A 137 15.14 7.87 23.34
C VAL A 137 14.43 6.88 22.42
N PRO A 138 13.51 6.05 22.91
CA PRO A 138 12.68 5.23 22.04
C PRO A 138 11.76 6.13 21.22
N MET A 139 11.68 5.90 19.91
CA MET A 139 10.89 6.73 19.00
C MET A 139 10.31 5.90 17.84
N ARG A 140 9.14 6.31 17.34
CA ARG A 140 8.56 5.77 16.12
C ARG A 140 9.35 6.24 14.90
N MET A 141 9.35 5.44 13.84
CA MET A 141 10.08 5.78 12.61
C MET A 141 9.48 7.01 11.92
N ALA A 142 8.15 7.16 11.94
CA ALA A 142 7.45 8.31 11.39
C ALA A 142 7.78 9.60 12.15
N ASP A 143 7.92 9.55 13.47
CA ASP A 143 8.31 10.72 14.27
C ASP A 143 9.75 11.16 13.94
N VAL A 144 10.65 10.21 13.73
CA VAL A 144 12.03 10.48 13.29
C VAL A 144 12.01 11.13 11.90
N ALA A 145 11.32 10.54 10.93
CA ALA A 145 11.25 11.07 9.57
C ALA A 145 10.63 12.48 9.54
N THR A 146 9.56 12.69 10.32
CA THR A 146 8.87 13.98 10.42
C THR A 146 9.78 15.05 11.02
N ARG A 147 10.48 14.74 12.12
CA ARG A 147 11.43 15.68 12.73
C ARG A 147 12.64 15.94 11.82
N ALA A 148 13.16 14.92 11.14
CA ALA A 148 14.27 15.07 10.22
C ALA A 148 13.96 16.03 9.06
N ALA A 149 12.73 15.98 8.54
CA ALA A 149 12.28 16.83 7.45
C ALA A 149 11.90 18.26 7.88
N TRP A 150 11.11 18.39 8.95
CA TRP A 150 10.40 19.64 9.26
C TRP A 150 10.85 20.35 10.54
N ASP A 151 11.73 19.77 11.37
CA ASP A 151 12.16 20.44 12.59
C ASP A 151 13.16 21.57 12.30
N ALA A 152 12.79 22.80 12.65
CA ALA A 152 13.64 23.98 12.54
C ALA A 152 14.84 23.94 13.51
N THR A 153 14.76 23.15 14.58
CA THR A 153 15.78 23.09 15.63
C THR A 153 16.78 21.94 15.45
N ASN A 154 16.58 21.08 14.46
CA ASN A 154 17.34 19.85 14.26
C ASN A 154 17.48 19.04 15.57
N SER A 155 16.38 18.85 16.32
CA SER A 155 16.39 18.26 17.66
C SER A 155 16.91 16.82 17.72
N LEU A 156 16.98 16.14 16.57
CA LEU A 156 17.54 14.80 16.44
C LEU A 156 19.08 14.79 16.43
N ASN A 157 19.74 15.89 16.06
CA ASN A 157 21.19 15.92 15.85
C ASN A 157 21.94 15.44 17.09
N GLY A 158 22.74 14.39 16.92
CA GLY A 158 23.59 13.85 17.98
C GLY A 158 22.85 13.13 19.10
N ARG A 159 21.53 12.91 18.99
CA ARG A 159 20.75 12.12 19.95
C ARG A 159 20.91 10.63 19.67
N THR A 160 20.90 9.83 20.73
CA THR A 160 20.82 8.38 20.62
C THR A 160 19.36 7.97 20.68
N LEU A 161 18.88 7.29 19.65
CA LEU A 161 17.51 6.80 19.58
C LEU A 161 17.50 5.28 19.56
N GLU A 162 16.40 4.71 20.05
CA GLU A 162 16.05 3.31 19.85
C GLU A 162 14.88 3.24 18.87
N LEU A 163 15.09 2.56 17.76
CA LEU A 163 14.13 2.43 16.67
C LEU A 163 13.81 0.96 16.46
N THR A 164 12.58 0.67 16.08
CA THR A 164 12.15 -0.67 15.69
C THR A 164 11.70 -0.63 14.23
N GLY A 165 12.14 -1.60 13.44
CA GLY A 165 11.79 -1.69 12.02
C GLY A 165 12.34 -2.97 11.41
N PHE A 166 12.08 -3.14 10.12
CA PHE A 166 12.68 -4.22 9.33
C PHE A 166 13.87 -3.71 8.53
N VAL A 167 14.78 -4.61 8.20
CA VAL A 167 15.99 -4.31 7.44
C VAL A 167 15.67 -4.21 5.96
N VAL A 168 16.27 -3.22 5.30
CA VAL A 168 16.18 -3.00 3.86
C VAL A 168 17.57 -2.73 3.30
N HIS A 169 17.94 -3.45 2.25
CA HIS A 169 19.13 -3.19 1.46
C HIS A 169 18.74 -2.47 0.17
N ASP A 170 19.46 -1.38 -0.12
CA ASP A 170 19.45 -0.72 -1.42
C ASP A 170 20.90 -0.47 -1.89
N PRO A 171 21.13 -0.04 -3.14
CA PRO A 171 22.49 0.22 -3.64
C PRO A 171 23.29 1.27 -2.86
N ALA A 172 22.64 2.13 -2.07
CA ALA A 172 23.27 3.16 -1.25
C ALA A 172 23.60 2.66 0.18
N GLY A 173 23.00 1.56 0.65
CA GLY A 173 23.40 0.90 1.89
C GLY A 173 22.30 0.11 2.57
N VAL A 174 22.44 -0.02 3.89
CA VAL A 174 21.52 -0.77 4.76
C VAL A 174 20.68 0.21 5.56
N TYR A 175 19.38 -0.07 5.66
CA TYR A 175 18.40 0.80 6.31
C TYR A 175 17.58 0.01 7.32
N VAL A 176 17.17 0.68 8.39
CA VAL A 176 16.00 0.28 9.17
C VAL A 176 14.81 1.04 8.61
N ALA A 177 13.72 0.35 8.33
CA ALA A 177 12.52 0.94 7.75
C ALA A 177 11.24 0.48 8.45
N ARG A 178 10.22 1.33 8.34
CA ARG A 178 8.81 0.98 8.52
C ARG A 178 7.99 1.59 7.40
N LEU A 179 6.73 1.17 7.32
CA LEU A 179 5.76 1.74 6.40
C LEU A 179 4.68 2.47 7.21
N VAL A 180 4.34 3.67 6.76
CA VAL A 180 3.24 4.47 7.29
C VAL A 180 2.05 4.31 6.37
N ILE A 181 0.88 3.98 6.91
CA ILE A 181 -0.38 3.81 6.16
C ILE A 181 -1.36 4.87 6.66
N THR A 182 -1.95 5.66 5.77
CA THR A 182 -2.91 6.70 6.17
C THR A 182 -4.35 6.25 6.00
N CYS A 183 -4.67 5.53 4.93
CA CYS A 183 -6.03 5.04 4.64
C CYS A 183 -6.09 3.58 4.18
N CYS A 184 -5.09 3.06 3.46
CA CYS A 184 -5.08 1.67 2.99
C CYS A 184 -3.70 1.22 2.51
N ALA A 185 -3.47 -0.08 2.33
CA ALA A 185 -2.15 -0.59 1.89
C ALA A 185 -1.60 0.04 0.59
N ALA A 186 -2.46 0.62 -0.26
CA ALA A 186 -2.04 1.31 -1.47
C ALA A 186 -1.37 2.68 -1.23
N ASP A 187 -1.58 3.30 -0.06
CA ASP A 187 -0.96 4.58 0.32
C ASP A 187 0.24 4.43 1.25
N ALA A 188 0.71 3.20 1.44
CA ALA A 188 1.85 2.92 2.30
C ALA A 188 3.11 3.66 1.83
N MET A 189 3.66 4.52 2.68
CA MET A 189 4.89 5.27 2.41
C MET A 189 6.04 4.77 3.30
N PRO A 190 7.26 4.61 2.76
CA PRO A 190 8.39 4.22 3.58
C PRO A 190 8.90 5.38 4.44
N VAL A 191 9.24 5.05 5.67
CA VAL A 191 10.04 5.86 6.57
C VAL A 191 11.29 5.05 6.90
N LYS A 192 12.47 5.58 6.55
CA LYS A 192 13.73 4.85 6.67
C LYS A 192 14.84 5.70 7.27
N ALA A 193 15.78 5.04 7.92
CA ALA A 193 17.00 5.61 8.44
C ALA A 193 18.19 4.73 8.02
N ARG A 194 19.27 5.36 7.53
CA ARG A 194 20.45 4.64 7.07
C ARG A 194 21.27 4.15 8.26
N MET A 195 21.61 2.88 8.30
CA MET A 195 22.43 2.30 9.35
C MET A 195 23.90 2.22 8.90
N VAL A 196 24.80 2.63 9.80
CA VAL A 196 26.25 2.46 9.65
C VAL A 196 26.74 1.57 10.80
N GLY A 197 27.49 0.52 10.47
CA GLY A 197 28.01 -0.44 11.46
C GLY A 197 27.06 -1.60 11.81
N ALA A 198 26.07 -1.89 10.97
CA ALA A 198 25.14 -3.02 11.14
C ALA A 198 25.19 -3.97 9.93
N GLU A 199 26.14 -4.92 9.96
CA GLU A 199 26.35 -5.91 8.90
C GLU A 199 25.72 -7.28 9.25
N GLY A 200 25.53 -8.13 8.23
CA GLY A 200 25.07 -9.51 8.43
C GLY A 200 23.57 -9.68 8.74
N LEU A 201 22.77 -8.66 8.44
CA LEU A 201 21.31 -8.70 8.53
C LEU A 201 20.70 -9.06 7.17
N ALA A 202 19.57 -9.77 7.16
CA ALA A 202 18.84 -10.08 5.94
C ALA A 202 17.70 -9.06 5.71
N ASP A 203 17.27 -8.87 4.47
CA ASP A 203 16.03 -8.13 4.18
C ASP A 203 14.84 -8.73 4.92
N ASP A 204 13.89 -7.87 5.29
CA ASP A 204 12.67 -8.21 6.04
C ASP A 204 12.91 -8.75 7.46
N GLU A 205 14.17 -8.75 7.94
CA GLU A 205 14.49 -9.09 9.32
C GLU A 205 14.09 -7.96 10.26
N TRP A 206 13.24 -8.28 11.25
CA TRP A 206 12.80 -7.33 12.26
C TRP A 206 13.87 -7.14 13.34
N ILE A 207 14.20 -5.87 13.60
CA ILE A 207 15.20 -5.47 14.56
C ILE A 207 14.71 -4.32 15.44
N THR A 208 15.24 -4.28 16.66
CA THR A 208 15.36 -3.06 17.44
C THR A 208 16.81 -2.60 17.34
N VAL A 209 17.03 -1.38 16.84
CA VAL A 209 18.35 -0.78 16.66
C VAL A 209 18.49 0.44 17.55
N THR A 210 19.61 0.50 18.27
CA THR A 210 20.02 1.67 19.04
C THR A 210 21.22 2.30 18.34
N GLY A 211 21.15 3.60 18.07
CA GLY A 211 22.22 4.30 17.40
C GLY A 211 22.15 5.81 17.60
N ARG A 212 23.26 6.48 17.31
CA ARG A 212 23.36 7.94 17.38
C ARG A 212 23.05 8.54 16.01
N VAL A 213 22.15 9.51 15.98
CA VAL A 213 21.86 10.28 14.77
C VAL A 213 23.07 11.15 14.45
N ARG A 214 23.63 10.95 13.26
CA ARG A 214 24.71 11.79 12.76
C ARG A 214 24.18 13.21 12.51
N PRO A 215 24.75 14.25 13.12
CA PRO A 215 24.30 15.62 12.93
C PRO A 215 24.27 16.01 11.44
N ASP A 216 23.23 16.73 11.05
CA ASP A 216 23.07 17.33 9.71
C ASP A 216 23.13 16.30 8.57
N SER A 217 22.80 15.04 8.87
CA SER A 217 22.79 13.95 7.88
C SER A 217 21.51 13.90 7.05
N ALA A 218 20.37 14.31 7.61
CA ALA A 218 19.11 14.35 6.90
C ALA A 218 19.03 15.63 6.04
N VAL A 219 19.30 15.49 4.73
CA VAL A 219 19.37 16.63 3.81
C VAL A 219 18.35 16.50 2.69
N GLN A 220 18.03 17.60 2.01
CA GLN A 220 17.05 17.55 0.93
C GLN A 220 17.43 16.57 -0.19
N ALA A 221 18.74 16.44 -0.48
CA ALA A 221 19.25 15.57 -1.53
C ALA A 221 18.98 14.07 -1.30
N ASP A 222 18.76 13.65 -0.05
CA ASP A 222 18.47 12.26 0.31
C ASP A 222 17.03 12.06 0.81
N ASN A 223 16.14 13.04 0.56
CA ASN A 223 14.77 13.07 1.07
C ASN A 223 14.70 13.05 2.60
N TYR A 224 15.65 13.73 3.26
CA TYR A 224 15.76 13.87 4.70
C TYR A 224 15.90 12.52 5.43
N VAL A 225 16.62 11.58 4.83
CA VAL A 225 16.87 10.26 5.44
C VAL A 225 18.05 10.37 6.41
N PRO A 226 17.81 10.30 7.73
CA PRO A 226 18.88 10.43 8.70
C PRO A 226 19.84 9.24 8.67
N VAL A 227 21.11 9.51 8.98
CA VAL A 227 22.15 8.48 9.15
C VAL A 227 22.34 8.18 10.63
N PHE A 228 22.34 6.89 10.96
CA PHE A 228 22.51 6.35 12.29
C PHE A 228 23.83 5.59 12.39
N ASP A 229 24.70 6.05 13.28
CA ASP A 229 25.86 5.29 13.71
C ASP A 229 25.38 4.29 14.76
N VAL A 230 25.29 3.02 14.35
CA VAL A 230 24.65 1.95 15.14
C VAL A 230 25.56 1.52 16.28
N THR A 231 24.98 1.41 17.48
CA THR A 231 25.65 0.92 18.69
C THR A 231 25.24 -0.52 19.00
N THR A 232 23.94 -0.82 18.90
CA THR A 232 23.39 -2.13 19.25
C THR A 232 22.29 -2.51 18.27
N VAL A 233 22.27 -3.78 17.87
CA VAL A 233 21.17 -4.38 17.10
C VAL A 233 20.65 -5.59 17.87
N LYS A 234 19.33 -5.67 18.03
CA LYS A 234 18.63 -6.82 18.60
C LYS A 234 17.62 -7.35 17.59
N LYS A 235 17.79 -8.59 17.16
CA LYS A 235 16.80 -9.30 16.34
C LYS A 235 15.55 -9.58 17.16
N ILE A 236 14.39 -9.34 16.58
CA ILE A 236 13.07 -9.56 17.20
C ILE A 236 12.15 -10.27 16.21
N GLY A 237 11.04 -10.83 16.70
CA GLY A 237 9.96 -11.27 15.81
C GLY A 237 9.18 -10.08 15.26
N THR A 238 8.39 -10.33 14.20
CA THR A 238 7.46 -9.32 13.67
C THR A 238 6.59 -8.76 14.78
N PRO A 239 6.58 -7.43 15.00
CA PRO A 239 5.73 -6.80 16.00
C PRO A 239 4.24 -7.07 15.71
N GLY A 240 3.41 -7.04 16.75
CA GLY A 240 1.96 -7.17 16.59
C GLY A 240 1.34 -6.09 15.71
N ASP A 241 1.94 -4.90 15.71
CA ASP A 241 1.65 -3.82 14.77
C ASP A 241 2.89 -3.58 13.87
N PRO A 242 2.92 -4.13 12.65
CA PRO A 242 4.06 -4.00 11.73
C PRO A 242 4.10 -2.68 10.98
N TYR A 243 3.02 -1.88 11.00
CA TYR A 243 2.93 -0.62 10.26
C TYR A 243 2.81 0.55 11.23
N GLU A 244 3.01 1.77 10.75
CA GLU A 244 2.69 2.98 11.49
C GLU A 244 1.53 3.69 10.80
N TYR A 245 0.85 4.59 11.51
CA TYR A 245 -0.37 5.27 11.06
C TYR A 245 -0.29 6.75 11.44
#